data_AF-I1NTX6-F1
#
_entry.id   AF-I1NTX6-F1
#
_cell.length_a   1.000
_cell.length_b   1.000
_cell.length_c   1.000
_cell.angle_alpha   90.00
_cell.angle_beta   90.00
_cell.angle_gamma   90.00
#
_symmetry.space_group_name_H-M   'P 1'
#
loop_
_entity.id
_entity.type
_entity.pdbx_description
1 polymer ?
#
loop_
_entity_poly.entity_id
_entity_poly.type
_entity_poly.pdbx_seq_one_letter_code
_entity_poly.pdbx_strand_id
1 'polypeptide(L)'
;PRRVAWVPLMFMYPEANVPVCQLSLQTGRDGAYHYDLGRALAPLRDDGVLILGSGNATHNLSCMAPVAEGTPVPRWEAEFDGWLQEALLAGGRHDDVKQYEEKAPHGKMAHPSPDHFLPLHVALGAAGEDAKAELIHHSWYNAMLSHASYRFTTTTKNKPIAACKE
;
A
#
# COMPACT_ATOMS: atom_id res chain seq x y z
N PRO A 1 15.21 -5.11 2.16
CA PRO A 1 14.05 -5.41 1.29
C PRO A 1 13.33 -6.76 1.56
N ARG A 2 14.00 -7.88 1.90
CA ARG A 2 13.32 -9.19 2.02
C ARG A 2 12.39 -9.37 3.24
N ARG A 3 12.51 -8.52 4.27
CA ARG A 3 11.77 -8.71 5.54
C ARG A 3 10.34 -8.18 5.51
N VAL A 4 10.07 -7.11 4.76
CA VAL A 4 8.77 -6.41 4.80
C VAL A 4 7.62 -7.29 4.33
N ALA A 5 7.79 -8.04 3.24
CA ALA A 5 6.74 -8.95 2.73
C ALA A 5 6.45 -10.17 3.62
N TRP A 6 7.42 -10.61 4.43
CA TRP A 6 7.28 -11.82 5.25
C TRP A 6 6.43 -11.60 6.51
N VAL A 7 6.56 -10.43 7.14
CA VAL A 7 5.84 -10.10 8.38
C VAL A 7 4.32 -10.19 8.24
N PRO A 8 3.65 -9.54 7.27
CA PRO A 8 2.19 -9.65 7.16
C PRO A 8 1.74 -11.09 6.84
N LEU A 9 2.51 -11.83 6.04
CA LEU A 9 2.17 -13.21 5.68
C LEU A 9 2.24 -14.16 6.88
N MET A 10 3.17 -13.96 7.83
CA MET A 10 3.17 -14.75 9.07
C MET A 10 1.90 -14.61 9.89
N PHE A 11 1.32 -13.41 9.93
CA PHE A 11 0.09 -13.16 10.68
C PHE A 11 -1.16 -13.61 9.91
N MET A 12 -1.15 -13.48 8.58
CA MET A 12 -2.29 -13.87 7.74
C MET A 12 -2.36 -15.39 7.49
N TYR A 13 -1.22 -16.04 7.30
CA TYR A 13 -1.09 -17.45 6.92
C TYR A 13 0.02 -18.14 7.74
N PRO A 14 -0.18 -18.31 9.07
CA PRO A 14 0.85 -18.83 9.98
C PRO A 14 1.36 -20.23 9.62
N GLU A 15 0.50 -21.06 9.00
CA GLU A 15 0.84 -22.42 8.57
C GLU A 15 1.66 -22.48 7.26
N ALA A 16 1.93 -21.33 6.62
CA ALA A 16 2.70 -21.21 5.39
C ALA A 16 2.22 -22.13 4.24
N ASN A 17 0.91 -22.36 4.16
CA ASN A 17 0.27 -23.27 3.21
C ASN A 17 -0.23 -22.60 1.92
N VAL A 18 0.13 -21.34 1.68
CA VAL A 18 -0.19 -20.59 0.46
C VAL A 18 1.09 -20.33 -0.33
N PRO A 19 1.15 -20.66 -1.64
CA PRO A 19 2.31 -20.34 -2.48
C PRO A 19 2.55 -18.84 -2.58
N VAL A 20 3.82 -18.41 -2.49
CA VAL A 20 4.21 -17.00 -2.53
C VAL A 20 5.19 -16.75 -3.67
N CYS A 21 4.90 -15.75 -4.49
CA CYS A 21 5.84 -15.19 -5.47
C CYS A 21 6.26 -13.80 -5.01
N GLN A 22 7.56 -13.53 -4.96
CA GLN A 22 8.10 -12.23 -4.58
C GLN A 22 8.40 -11.39 -5.83
N LEU A 23 7.83 -10.19 -5.88
CA LEU A 23 8.11 -9.21 -6.92
C LEU A 23 8.96 -8.07 -6.35
N SER A 24 10.10 -7.79 -6.99
CA SER A 24 10.94 -6.65 -6.64
C SER A 24 10.41 -5.34 -7.24
N LEU A 25 10.57 -4.24 -6.51
CA LEU A 25 10.24 -2.89 -7.00
C LEU A 25 11.47 -2.21 -7.64
N GLN A 26 11.21 -1.27 -8.56
CA GLN A 26 12.24 -0.51 -9.25
C GLN A 26 12.43 0.84 -8.55
N THR A 27 13.39 0.96 -7.63
CA THR A 27 13.54 2.16 -6.78
C THR A 27 13.88 3.45 -7.53
N GLY A 28 14.34 3.36 -8.78
CA GLY A 28 14.56 4.52 -9.65
C GLY A 28 13.35 4.93 -10.50
N ARG A 29 12.18 4.34 -10.26
CA ARG A 29 10.93 4.63 -10.97
C ARG A 29 9.89 5.22 -10.01
N ASP A 30 8.97 6.00 -10.56
CA ASP A 30 7.96 6.76 -9.82
C ASP A 30 6.70 5.94 -9.48
N GLY A 31 5.75 6.58 -8.79
CA GLY A 31 4.48 5.98 -8.44
C GLY A 31 3.63 5.59 -9.65
N ALA A 32 3.71 6.33 -10.76
CA ALA A 32 2.98 6.03 -11.98
C ALA A 32 3.44 4.71 -12.64
N TYR A 33 4.76 4.50 -12.72
CA TYR A 33 5.32 3.24 -13.20
C TYR A 33 4.85 2.04 -12.37
N HIS A 34 4.82 2.18 -11.05
CA HIS A 34 4.41 1.09 -10.14
C HIS A 34 2.89 0.87 -10.15
N TYR A 35 2.10 1.92 -10.39
CA TYR A 35 0.67 1.78 -10.67
C TYR A 35 0.43 0.99 -11.96
N ASP A 36 1.17 1.29 -13.02
CA ASP A 36 1.08 0.57 -14.29
C ASP A 36 1.53 -0.89 -14.16
N LEU A 37 2.55 -1.16 -13.35
CA LEU A 37 2.92 -2.52 -12.96
C LEU A 37 1.76 -3.22 -12.26
N GLY A 38 1.08 -2.55 -11.32
CA GLY A 38 -0.14 -3.06 -10.69
C GLY A 38 -1.23 -3.39 -11.70
N ARG A 39 -1.50 -2.48 -12.66
CA ARG A 39 -2.48 -2.72 -13.73
C ARG A 39 -2.16 -3.96 -14.56
N ALA A 40 -0.88 -4.18 -14.87
CA ALA A 40 -0.44 -5.37 -15.58
C ALA A 40 -0.65 -6.68 -14.78
N LEU A 41 -0.65 -6.60 -13.44
CA LEU A 41 -0.92 -7.73 -12.55
C LEU A 41 -2.41 -7.95 -12.28
N ALA A 42 -3.27 -6.97 -12.56
CA ALA A 42 -4.70 -7.02 -12.25
C ALA A 42 -5.43 -8.30 -12.70
N PRO A 43 -5.15 -8.88 -13.90
CA PRO A 43 -5.80 -10.12 -14.33
C PRO A 43 -5.58 -11.32 -13.39
N LEU A 44 -4.47 -11.37 -12.65
CA LEU A 44 -4.19 -12.47 -11.70
C LEU A 44 -5.23 -12.55 -10.58
N ARG A 45 -5.92 -11.45 -10.28
CA ARG A 45 -6.99 -11.42 -9.27
C ARG A 45 -8.19 -12.27 -9.69
N ASP A 46 -8.46 -12.35 -11.00
CA ASP A 46 -9.53 -13.20 -11.55
C ASP A 46 -9.16 -14.70 -11.45
N ASP A 47 -7.87 -15.01 -11.36
CA ASP A 47 -7.33 -16.36 -11.14
C ASP A 47 -7.15 -16.70 -9.64
N GLY A 48 -7.72 -15.89 -8.74
CA GLY A 48 -7.68 -16.13 -7.29
C GLY A 48 -6.36 -15.75 -6.61
N VAL A 49 -5.50 -14.96 -7.28
CA VAL A 49 -4.23 -14.48 -6.70
C VAL A 49 -4.46 -13.22 -5.85
N LEU A 50 -4.02 -13.27 -4.59
CA LEU A 50 -3.92 -12.09 -3.73
C LEU A 50 -2.68 -11.26 -4.10
N ILE A 51 -2.89 -10.01 -4.48
CA ILE A 51 -1.82 -9.03 -4.68
C ILE A 51 -1.64 -8.24 -3.38
N LEU A 52 -0.48 -8.39 -2.74
CA LEU A 52 -0.16 -7.79 -1.45
C LEU A 52 0.97 -6.76 -1.61
N GLY A 53 0.65 -5.48 -1.43
CA GLY A 53 1.64 -4.41 -1.28
C GLY A 53 2.05 -4.28 0.18
N SER A 54 3.30 -4.59 0.52
CA SER A 54 3.81 -4.50 1.90
C SER A 54 4.84 -3.37 2.03
N GLY A 55 4.52 -2.39 2.87
CA GLY A 55 5.31 -1.19 3.11
C GLY A 55 4.75 -0.39 4.29
N ASN A 56 4.92 0.94 4.27
CA ASN A 56 4.40 1.85 5.29
C ASN A 56 3.71 3.06 4.65
N ALA A 57 2.63 3.52 5.26
CA ALA A 57 1.93 4.73 4.82
C ALA A 57 2.82 5.97 4.99
N THR A 58 3.66 5.99 6.03
CA THR A 58 4.73 6.98 6.20
C THR A 58 6.04 6.34 6.65
N HIS A 59 7.18 6.85 6.18
CA HIS A 59 8.47 6.22 6.42
C HIS A 59 9.67 7.19 6.38
N ASN A 60 9.71 8.13 7.32
CA ASN A 60 10.89 8.97 7.53
C ASN A 60 11.69 8.58 8.77
N LEU A 61 12.63 7.65 8.58
CA LEU A 61 13.50 7.20 9.68
C LEU A 61 14.49 8.28 10.16
N SER A 62 14.76 9.32 9.37
CA SER A 62 15.65 10.42 9.80
C SER A 62 15.04 11.28 10.91
N CYS A 63 13.72 11.28 11.01
CA CYS A 63 12.97 11.96 12.08
C CYS A 63 12.64 11.02 13.25
N MET A 64 12.99 9.74 13.15
CA MET A 64 12.67 8.75 14.17
C MET A 64 13.65 8.85 15.34
N ALA A 65 13.13 9.21 16.51
CA ALA A 65 13.85 9.21 17.78
C ALA A 65 13.08 8.36 18.79
N PRO A 66 13.73 7.74 19.80
CA PRO A 66 13.00 7.11 20.89
C PRO A 66 12.09 8.14 21.57
N VAL A 67 10.78 7.87 21.58
CA VAL A 67 9.79 8.73 22.26
C VAL A 67 9.07 7.97 23.36
N ALA A 68 8.56 8.71 24.34
CA ALA A 68 7.71 8.11 25.37
C ALA A 68 6.39 7.62 24.77
N GLU A 69 5.80 6.59 25.35
CA GLU A 69 4.45 6.16 25.01
C GLU A 69 3.46 7.33 25.17
N GLY A 70 2.54 7.47 24.22
CA GLY A 70 1.59 8.59 24.19
C GLY A 70 2.15 9.90 23.63
N THR A 71 3.40 9.93 23.16
CA THR A 71 3.93 11.10 22.44
C THR A 71 3.07 11.39 21.21
N PRO A 72 2.57 12.63 21.03
CA PRO A 72 1.75 12.98 19.87
C PRO A 72 2.51 12.81 18.55
N VAL A 73 1.80 12.37 17.52
CA VAL A 73 2.29 12.33 16.14
C VAL A 73 2.58 13.77 15.69
N PRO A 74 3.73 14.04 15.05
CA PRO A 74 4.01 15.37 14.49
C PRO A 74 2.93 15.80 13.51
N ARG A 75 2.63 17.09 13.52
CA ARG A 75 1.58 17.65 12.68
C ARG A 75 1.75 17.32 11.19
N TRP A 76 2.97 17.45 10.66
CA TRP A 76 3.25 17.21 9.24
C TRP A 76 3.00 15.74 8.84
N GLU A 77 3.28 14.80 9.75
CA GLU A 77 3.10 13.36 9.57
C GLU A 77 1.61 13.00 9.56
N ALA A 78 0.85 13.56 10.52
CA ALA A 78 -0.60 13.42 10.59
C ALA A 78 -1.31 14.07 9.38
N GLU A 79 -0.79 15.19 8.86
CA GLU A 79 -1.32 15.84 7.66
C GLU A 79 -1.11 14.98 6.40
N PHE A 80 0.05 14.34 6.24
CA PHE A 80 0.28 13.40 5.13
C PHE A 80 -0.62 12.17 5.23
N ASP A 81 -0.68 11.54 6.41
CA ASP A 81 -1.48 10.33 6.62
C ASP A 81 -2.98 10.61 6.43
N GLY A 82 -3.48 11.73 6.94
CA GLY A 82 -4.86 12.18 6.72
C GLY A 82 -5.16 12.45 5.25
N TRP A 83 -4.25 13.11 4.52
CA TRP A 83 -4.38 13.32 3.08
C TRP A 83 -4.45 11.99 2.31
N LEU A 84 -3.65 11.00 2.71
CA LEU A 84 -3.62 9.69 2.09
C LEU A 84 -4.93 8.93 2.32
N GLN A 85 -5.43 8.93 3.56
CA GLN A 85 -6.72 8.33 3.89
C GLN A 85 -7.84 8.99 3.06
N GLU A 86 -7.88 10.31 2.98
CA GLU A 86 -8.87 11.02 2.17
C GLU A 86 -8.75 10.67 0.67
N ALA A 87 -7.52 10.67 0.14
CA ALA A 87 -7.25 10.34 -1.26
C ALA A 87 -7.77 8.94 -1.63
N LEU A 88 -7.59 7.96 -0.75
CA LEU A 88 -8.00 6.57 -0.99
C LEU A 88 -9.49 6.34 -0.71
N LEU A 89 -10.01 6.85 0.41
CA LEU A 89 -11.35 6.49 0.90
C LEU A 89 -12.48 7.32 0.28
N ALA A 90 -12.27 8.63 0.12
CA ALA A 90 -13.34 9.55 -0.26
C ALA A 90 -13.37 9.86 -1.77
N GLY A 91 -12.20 9.88 -2.41
CA GLY A 91 -12.07 10.42 -3.77
C GLY A 91 -11.48 9.48 -4.81
N GLY A 92 -10.94 8.31 -4.44
CA GLY A 92 -10.23 7.44 -5.39
C GLY A 92 -9.19 8.22 -6.18
N ARG A 93 -8.48 9.17 -5.54
CA ARG A 93 -7.58 10.14 -6.19
C ARG A 93 -6.25 9.48 -6.57
N HIS A 94 -6.31 8.42 -7.39
CA HIS A 94 -5.15 7.61 -7.76
C HIS A 94 -4.08 8.45 -8.44
N ASP A 95 -4.46 9.43 -9.25
CA ASP A 95 -3.54 10.37 -9.88
C ASP A 95 -2.74 11.21 -8.88
N ASP A 96 -3.38 11.64 -7.80
CA ASP A 96 -2.72 12.38 -6.73
C ASP A 96 -1.79 11.50 -5.91
N VAL A 97 -2.21 10.26 -5.63
CA VAL A 97 -1.36 9.28 -4.93
C VAL A 97 -0.13 8.93 -5.76
N LYS A 98 -0.27 8.72 -7.08
CA LYS A 98 0.86 8.48 -8.01
C LYS A 98 1.90 9.61 -7.99
N GLN A 99 1.45 10.83 -7.71
CA GLN A 99 2.26 12.05 -7.69
C GLN A 99 2.39 12.62 -6.26
N TYR A 100 2.37 11.75 -5.24
CA TYR A 100 2.32 12.17 -3.83
C TYR A 100 3.43 13.15 -3.44
N GLU A 101 4.62 13.07 -4.06
CA GLU A 101 5.73 13.98 -3.79
C GLU A 101 5.38 15.45 -4.05
N GLU A 102 4.49 15.71 -5.00
CA GLU A 102 4.05 17.04 -5.41
C GLU A 102 2.66 17.39 -4.91
N LYS A 103 1.79 16.37 -4.79
CA LYS A 103 0.35 16.54 -4.49
C LYS A 103 0.02 16.41 -3.02
N ALA A 104 0.84 15.68 -2.25
CA ALA A 104 0.61 15.49 -0.83
C ALA A 104 1.25 16.63 -0.02
N PRO A 105 0.62 17.06 1.08
CA PRO A 105 1.32 17.86 2.08
C PRO A 105 2.51 17.05 2.61
N HIS A 106 3.70 17.62 2.57
CA HIS A 106 4.93 16.99 3.11
C HIS A 106 5.33 15.68 2.44
N GLY A 107 4.94 15.40 1.19
CA GLY A 107 5.21 14.11 0.53
C GLY A 107 6.67 13.66 0.55
N LYS A 108 7.60 14.56 0.18
CA LYS A 108 9.06 14.28 0.24
C LYS A 108 9.61 14.15 1.67
N MET A 109 8.92 14.74 2.65
CA MET A 109 9.28 14.62 4.06
C MET A 109 8.75 13.31 4.64
N ALA A 110 7.55 12.86 4.27
CA ALA A 110 7.01 11.57 4.69
C ALA A 110 7.78 10.38 4.09
N HIS A 111 8.31 10.55 2.87
CA HIS A 111 9.11 9.55 2.17
C HIS A 111 10.36 10.18 1.54
N PRO A 112 11.46 10.35 2.30
CA PRO A 112 12.74 10.79 1.73
C PRO A 112 13.30 9.82 0.70
N SER A 113 12.96 8.54 0.84
CA SER A 113 13.09 7.51 -0.20
C SER A 113 11.73 6.86 -0.44
N PRO A 114 11.35 6.59 -1.70
CA PRO A 114 9.98 6.15 -2.01
C PRO A 114 9.73 4.66 -1.72
N ASP A 115 10.77 3.89 -1.40
CA ASP A 115 10.76 2.42 -1.47
C ASP A 115 9.70 1.74 -0.58
N HIS A 116 9.33 2.35 0.55
CA HIS A 116 8.28 1.84 1.44
C HIS A 116 6.87 2.28 1.05
N PHE A 117 6.72 3.25 0.15
CA PHE A 117 5.44 3.75 -0.36
C PHE A 117 5.08 3.21 -1.75
N LEU A 118 6.08 2.85 -2.56
CA LEU A 118 5.89 2.21 -3.87
C LEU A 118 4.99 0.95 -3.85
N PRO A 119 5.01 0.06 -2.83
CA PRO A 119 4.10 -1.09 -2.78
C PRO A 119 2.61 -0.70 -2.85
N LEU A 120 2.23 0.45 -2.29
CA LEU A 120 0.85 0.93 -2.33
C LEU A 120 0.38 1.17 -3.77
N HIS A 121 1.25 1.75 -4.60
CA HIS A 121 0.94 2.04 -6.00
C HIS A 121 0.66 0.76 -6.80
N VAL A 122 1.42 -0.31 -6.54
CA VAL A 122 1.20 -1.62 -7.17
C VAL A 122 -0.16 -2.18 -6.75
N ALA A 123 -0.48 -2.15 -5.45
CA ALA A 123 -1.77 -2.62 -4.95
C ALA A 123 -2.94 -1.80 -5.53
N LEU A 124 -2.78 -0.48 -5.62
CA LEU A 124 -3.78 0.45 -6.17
C LEU A 124 -4.02 0.22 -7.66
N GLY A 125 -2.94 0.05 -8.45
CA GLY A 125 -3.03 -0.24 -9.87
C GLY A 125 -3.67 -1.60 -10.16
N ALA A 126 -3.36 -2.60 -9.34
CA ALA A 126 -3.96 -3.93 -9.44
C ALA A 126 -5.43 -3.94 -9.03
N ALA A 127 -5.81 -3.05 -8.11
CA ALA A 127 -7.20 -2.84 -7.75
C ALA A 127 -7.99 -2.22 -8.91
N GLY A 128 -7.40 -1.28 -9.66
CA GLY A 128 -8.06 -0.63 -10.80
C GLY A 128 -8.90 0.59 -10.40
N GLU A 129 -9.36 1.36 -11.39
CA GLU A 129 -9.94 2.70 -11.19
C GLU A 129 -11.25 2.69 -10.38
N ASP A 130 -12.07 1.65 -10.51
CA ASP A 130 -13.35 1.52 -9.80
C ASP A 130 -13.22 0.85 -8.41
N ALA A 131 -11.99 0.69 -7.91
CA ALA A 131 -11.76 0.05 -6.63
C ALA A 131 -12.26 0.92 -5.47
N LYS A 132 -12.97 0.29 -4.53
CA LYS A 132 -13.28 0.88 -3.23
C LYS A 132 -12.17 0.54 -2.25
N ALA A 133 -11.60 1.55 -1.63
CA ALA A 133 -10.65 1.39 -0.55
C ALA A 133 -11.37 1.35 0.80
N GLU A 134 -10.83 0.58 1.73
CA GLU A 134 -11.25 0.50 3.12
C GLU A 134 -10.01 0.52 4.01
N LEU A 135 -10.02 1.36 5.04
CA LEU A 135 -8.99 1.35 6.08
C LEU A 135 -9.28 0.19 7.04
N ILE A 136 -8.46 -0.86 6.98
CA ILE A 136 -8.64 -2.08 7.78
C ILE A 136 -7.82 -2.08 9.08
N HIS A 137 -6.81 -1.21 9.16
CA HIS A 137 -6.01 -1.01 10.37
C HIS A 137 -5.40 0.38 10.35
N HIS A 138 -5.28 1.01 11.52
CA HIS A 138 -4.58 2.28 11.67
C HIS A 138 -3.95 2.37 13.06
N SER A 139 -2.63 2.50 13.10
CA SER A 139 -1.85 2.65 14.33
C SER A 139 -0.54 3.35 14.01
N TRP A 140 0.09 3.89 15.04
CA TRP A 140 1.36 4.59 14.94
C TRP A 140 2.44 3.85 15.72
N TYR A 141 3.60 3.67 15.11
CA TYR A 141 4.79 3.22 15.82
C TYR A 141 5.72 4.39 16.06
N ASN A 142 6.16 4.53 17.32
CA ASN A 142 7.11 5.54 17.76
C ASN A 142 6.73 6.98 17.34
N ALA A 143 5.42 7.26 17.31
CA ALA A 143 4.78 8.51 16.86
C ALA A 143 5.11 8.97 15.43
N MET A 144 5.76 8.14 14.60
CA MET A 144 6.34 8.57 13.32
C MET A 144 6.06 7.60 12.17
N LEU A 145 5.79 6.33 12.44
CA LEU A 145 5.49 5.35 11.39
C LEU A 145 4.00 5.02 11.39
N SER A 146 3.29 5.45 10.35
CA SER A 146 1.92 5.01 10.14
C SER A 146 1.89 3.57 9.62
N HIS A 147 1.14 2.73 10.32
CA HIS A 147 0.77 1.37 9.91
C HIS A 147 -0.64 1.31 9.30
N ALA A 148 -1.13 2.43 8.76
CA ALA A 148 -2.38 2.43 8.02
C ALA A 148 -2.35 1.36 6.92
N SER A 149 -3.32 0.44 6.98
CA SER A 149 -3.44 -0.69 6.06
C SER A 149 -4.77 -0.62 5.34
N TYR A 150 -4.74 -0.84 4.03
CA TYR A 150 -5.89 -0.64 3.17
C TYR A 150 -6.27 -1.94 2.46
N ARG A 151 -7.56 -2.21 2.38
CA ARG A 151 -8.14 -3.25 1.53
C ARG A 151 -8.80 -2.59 0.33
N PHE A 152 -8.50 -3.09 -0.86
CA PHE A 152 -9.14 -2.64 -2.09
C PHE A 152 -10.07 -3.73 -2.62
N THR A 153 -11.33 -3.38 -2.85
CA THR A 153 -12.33 -4.27 -3.44
C THR A 153 -12.85 -3.66 -4.73
N THR A 154 -12.83 -4.42 -5.82
CA THR A 154 -13.52 -4.03 -7.05
C THR A 154 -14.92 -4.56 -7.04
N THR A 155 -15.82 -3.82 -7.67
CA THR A 155 -17.14 -4.32 -8.05
C THR A 155 -17.01 -5.23 -9.28
N THR A 156 -16.27 -6.34 -9.19
CA THR A 156 -16.14 -7.25 -10.34
C THR A 156 -17.37 -8.15 -10.44
N LYS A 157 -18.02 -8.10 -11.62
CA LYS A 157 -19.03 -9.08 -12.04
C LYS A 157 -18.38 -10.46 -11.97
N ASN A 158 -18.90 -11.37 -11.15
CA ASN A 158 -18.51 -12.77 -11.12
C ASN A 158 -18.44 -13.32 -12.55
N LYS A 159 -17.23 -13.50 -13.08
CA LYS A 159 -17.03 -14.37 -14.23
C LYS A 159 -17.00 -15.79 -13.65
N PRO A 160 -17.91 -16.69 -14.05
CA PRO A 160 -17.90 -18.05 -13.54
C PRO A 160 -16.53 -18.67 -13.85
N ILE A 161 -15.92 -19.27 -12.83
CA ILE A 161 -14.71 -20.08 -12.97
C ILE A 161 -15.03 -21.12 -14.05
N ALA A 162 -14.36 -21.03 -15.19
CA ALA A 162 -14.46 -22.06 -16.21
C ALA A 162 -13.87 -23.33 -15.58
N ALA A 163 -14.73 -24.29 -15.24
CA ALA A 163 -14.29 -25.59 -14.77
C ALA A 163 -13.33 -26.16 -15.82
N CYS A 164 -12.11 -26.48 -15.39
CA CYS A 164 -11.22 -27.32 -16.17
C CYS A 164 -11.97 -28.62 -16.45
N LYS A 165 -12.31 -28.86 -17.72
CA LYS A 165 -12.79 -30.17 -18.14
C LYS A 165 -11.59 -31.10 -18.13
N GLU A 166 -11.66 -32.11 -17.26
CA GLU A 166 -10.89 -33.36 -17.41
C GLU A 166 -11.36 -34.13 -18.65
#